data_AF-A0A0N1PDF4-F1
#
_entry.id   AF-A0A0N1PDF4-F1
#
_cell.length_a   1.000
_cell.length_b   1.000
_cell.length_c   1.000
_cell.angle_alpha   90.00
_cell.angle_beta   90.00
_cell.angle_gamma   90.00
#
_symmetry.space_group_name_H-M   'P 1'
#
loop_
_entity.id
_entity.type
_entity.pdbx_description
1 polymer ?
#
loop_
_entity_poly.entity_id
_entity_poly.type
_entity_poly.pdbx_seq_one_letter_code
_entity_poly.pdbx_strand_id
1 'polypeptide(L)'
;MSSVNVSEAELEASFASAKAYLMQADKDGVSVYDQLTRLMETLLESNPENVAGDPSKLHEILSFIQTHSFACGESTTLSNEASPIAAEELQRLQDNKKLFDRLAPEVRTVIEQPDPYTTITTTTVVPLKAPSFESVVAQNKYWTAAGCGMAEEEAFLLDRSITNLAMEKNLQDIKFVGKIFGTHGDYFVLRTRRYLEAGEKVYVETNTMPKPLRKKGVVPVQPEPGFVGANRYTFWVTTAPSAAWQTLADVTPQQINAAREIKRYFTGNLDAPVSATFPWNEAVYLRAQLARITSSTSIAPQGALEEPEPLVESEEEEEDVESEGAAARPPKEAKYHPLTVPVADFGEEEMDVAQLTVDHWVHAGSYLYLNGRETKVPKREEPEEEEEEEPAAGDPEDETEAVEDEEEPAEEEEDVELFAPIQNDHLYAVVDIPQPPPVIDDDEEEEEMEGGDENEDGDENEAGEPDNTPTKPLRSEDVPDDDPSKIKIPCWTMRVASDVSKAHRMAVVQSLAWPGAVAFAAEGGKKWGCVYFGNGLKKTDAAYTPPPAAPVQVECADVTEVADPTATVEKLVRRGEEIPEADSEADAEELEEDDDG
;
A
#
# COMPACT_ATOMS: atom_id res chain seq x y z
N MET A 1 39.31 58.60 33.88
CA MET A 1 38.02 58.58 33.18
C MET A 1 37.33 59.89 33.49
N SER A 2 37.01 60.68 32.47
CA SER A 2 36.41 62.02 32.64
C SER A 2 34.99 61.89 33.16
N SER A 3 34.69 62.56 34.27
CA SER A 3 33.32 62.77 34.74
C SER A 3 32.60 63.66 33.73
N VAL A 4 31.79 63.06 32.86
CA VAL A 4 30.85 63.79 32.02
C VAL A 4 29.78 64.34 32.95
N ASN A 5 29.77 65.67 33.14
CA ASN A 5 28.66 66.36 33.81
C ASN A 5 27.46 66.33 32.87
N VAL A 6 26.71 65.24 32.92
CA VAL A 6 25.40 65.10 32.27
C VAL A 6 24.46 66.11 32.94
N SER A 7 23.72 66.87 32.13
CA SER A 7 22.76 67.84 32.68
C SER A 7 21.60 67.10 33.36
N GLU A 8 21.04 67.68 34.42
CA GLU A 8 19.95 67.06 35.21
C GLU A 8 18.76 66.66 34.32
N ALA A 9 18.47 67.46 33.30
CA ALA A 9 17.42 67.19 32.32
C ALA A 9 17.73 65.98 31.39
N GLU A 10 18.98 65.79 30.98
CA GLU A 10 19.40 64.62 30.19
C GLU A 10 19.36 63.34 31.03
N LEU A 11 19.68 63.45 32.32
CA LEU A 11 19.64 62.32 33.25
C LEU A 11 18.19 61.87 33.51
N GLU A 12 17.27 62.82 33.69
CA GLU A 12 15.83 62.54 33.86
C GLU A 12 15.21 61.96 32.59
N ALA A 13 15.58 62.45 31.40
CA ALA A 13 15.16 61.87 30.13
C ALA A 13 15.67 60.44 29.93
N SER A 14 16.93 60.17 30.30
CA SER A 14 17.51 58.82 30.23
C SER A 14 16.82 57.84 31.18
N PHE A 15 16.44 58.30 32.38
CA PHE A 15 15.70 57.51 33.36
C PHE A 15 14.28 57.20 32.88
N ALA A 16 13.57 58.19 32.32
CA ALA A 16 12.25 58.00 31.74
C ALA A 16 12.28 56.99 30.58
N SER A 17 13.30 57.06 29.72
CA SER A 17 13.50 56.12 28.61
C SER A 17 13.77 54.70 29.11
N ALA A 18 14.64 54.53 30.11
CA ALA A 18 14.93 53.22 30.69
C ALA A 18 13.70 52.61 31.39
N LYS A 19 12.91 53.43 32.10
CA LYS A 19 11.66 52.98 32.71
C LYS A 19 10.64 52.54 31.66
N ALA A 20 10.47 53.32 30.60
CA ALA A 20 9.55 52.97 29.51
C ALA A 20 9.96 51.65 28.82
N TYR A 21 11.26 51.40 28.67
CA TYR A 21 11.77 50.13 28.14
C TYR A 21 11.45 48.94 29.06
N LEU A 22 11.69 49.08 30.37
CA LEU A 22 11.40 48.01 31.34
C LEU A 22 9.89 47.75 31.52
N MET A 23 9.03 48.74 31.23
CA MET A 23 7.57 48.62 31.29
C MET A 23 6.96 48.03 30.01
N GLN A 24 7.75 47.63 29.01
CA GLN A 24 7.24 46.88 27.87
C GLN A 24 6.75 45.50 28.34
N ALA A 25 5.50 45.17 28.00
CA ALA A 25 4.88 43.91 28.35
C ALA A 25 5.12 42.86 27.25
N ASP A 26 5.35 41.61 27.65
CA ASP A 26 5.40 40.46 26.74
C ASP A 26 3.97 40.04 26.33
N LYS A 27 3.84 39.00 25.49
CA LYS A 27 2.56 38.41 25.05
C LYS A 27 1.65 38.01 26.21
N ASP A 28 2.23 37.70 27.36
CA ASP A 28 1.54 37.33 28.59
C ASP A 28 1.22 38.53 29.51
N GLY A 29 1.43 39.77 29.05
CA GLY A 29 1.09 40.98 29.79
C GLY A 29 2.03 41.34 30.96
N VAL A 30 3.09 40.55 31.18
CA VAL A 30 4.07 40.79 32.26
C VAL A 30 5.22 41.66 31.75
N SER A 31 5.53 42.74 32.47
CA SER A 31 6.70 43.58 32.18
C SER A 31 7.91 43.20 33.03
N VAL A 32 9.12 43.47 32.51
CA VAL A 32 10.38 43.29 33.27
C VAL A 32 10.39 44.16 34.53
N TYR A 33 9.79 45.35 34.44
CA TYR A 33 9.61 46.26 35.57
C TYR A 33 8.80 45.62 36.70
N ASP A 34 7.70 44.92 36.39
CA ASP A 34 6.86 44.27 37.39
C ASP A 34 7.57 43.08 38.05
N GLN A 35 8.32 42.29 37.28
CA GLN A 35 9.11 41.16 37.81
C GLN A 35 10.21 41.64 38.76
N LEU A 36 10.94 42.69 38.38
CA LEU A 36 11.96 43.29 39.24
C LEU A 36 11.35 43.90 40.50
N THR A 37 10.19 44.55 40.39
CA THR A 37 9.49 45.13 41.54
C THR A 37 9.09 44.04 42.55
N ARG A 38 8.48 42.94 42.08
CA ARG A 38 8.12 41.78 42.93
C ARG A 38 9.34 41.11 43.55
N LEU A 39 10.44 41.01 42.81
CA LEU A 39 11.70 40.48 43.33
C LEU A 39 12.23 41.36 44.46
N MET A 40 12.21 42.68 44.30
CA MET A 40 12.63 43.61 45.34
C MET A 40 11.71 43.57 46.56
N GLU A 41 10.38 43.53 46.37
CA GLU A 41 9.41 43.38 47.46
C GLU A 41 9.64 42.09 48.25
N THR A 42 9.78 40.96 47.56
CA THR A 42 9.98 39.66 48.19
C THR A 42 11.30 39.59 48.95
N LEU A 43 12.36 40.21 48.41
CA LEU A 43 13.67 40.31 49.07
C LEU A 43 13.63 41.20 50.32
N LEU A 44 12.85 42.29 50.29
CA LEU A 44 12.66 43.17 51.45
C LEU A 44 11.79 42.52 52.54
N GLU A 45 10.76 41.75 52.16
CA GLU A 45 9.89 41.04 53.11
C GLU A 45 10.58 39.84 53.76
N SER A 46 11.31 39.03 52.98
CA SER A 46 11.98 37.82 53.47
C SER A 46 13.29 38.11 54.23
N ASN A 47 13.87 39.29 54.04
CA ASN A 47 15.13 39.77 54.63
C ASN A 47 16.19 38.67 54.84
N PRO A 48 16.65 38.00 53.78
CA PRO A 48 17.57 36.87 53.92
C PRO A 48 18.94 37.36 54.37
N GLU A 49 19.55 36.69 55.35
CA GLU A 49 20.92 37.02 55.74
C GLU A 49 21.91 36.66 54.61
N ASN A 50 22.82 37.58 54.31
CA ASN A 50 23.93 37.42 53.38
C ASN A 50 23.54 37.12 51.91
N VAL A 51 22.54 37.82 51.35
CA VAL A 51 22.19 37.72 49.91
C VAL A 51 23.36 38.17 49.00
N ALA A 52 24.13 39.16 49.43
CA ALA A 52 25.27 39.66 48.66
C ALA A 52 26.44 38.67 48.58
N GLY A 53 26.54 37.73 49.53
CA GLY A 53 27.59 36.70 49.55
C GLY A 53 27.24 35.40 48.84
N ASP A 54 25.95 35.17 48.54
CA ASP A 54 25.48 33.97 47.85
C ASP A 54 24.36 34.31 46.83
N PRO A 55 24.72 34.47 45.53
CA PRO A 55 23.77 34.84 44.47
C PRO A 55 22.72 33.75 44.19
N SER A 56 22.93 32.52 44.67
CA SER A 56 22.00 31.40 44.49
C SER A 56 20.63 31.68 45.11
N LYS A 57 20.60 32.38 46.25
CA LYS A 57 19.36 32.77 46.94
C LYS A 57 18.52 33.75 46.12
N LEU A 58 19.15 34.64 45.36
CA LEU A 58 18.44 35.56 44.47
C LEU A 58 17.83 34.80 43.28
N HIS A 59 18.53 33.78 42.78
CA HIS A 59 18.01 32.90 41.73
C HIS A 59 16.82 32.06 42.23
N GLU A 60 16.86 31.54 43.46
CA GLU A 60 15.74 30.82 44.07
C GLU A 60 14.49 31.69 44.23
N ILE A 61 14.66 32.96 44.63
CA ILE A 61 13.54 33.92 44.73
C ILE A 61 13.00 34.25 43.33
N LEU A 62 13.87 34.43 42.33
CA LEU A 62 13.45 34.65 40.95
C LEU A 62 12.69 33.44 40.41
N SER A 63 13.18 32.21 40.63
CA SER A 63 12.50 30.99 40.21
C SER A 63 11.18 30.82 40.94
N PHE A 64 11.13 31.15 42.24
CA PHE A 64 9.91 31.13 43.03
C PHE A 64 8.87 32.11 42.48
N ILE A 65 9.28 33.31 42.09
CA ILE A 65 8.42 34.29 41.44
C ILE A 65 7.99 33.77 40.06
N GLN A 66 8.83 33.11 39.28
CA GLN A 66 8.42 32.55 37.98
C GLN A 66 7.42 31.40 38.12
N THR A 67 7.59 30.52 39.11
CA THR A 67 6.68 29.38 39.32
C THR A 67 5.39 29.78 40.05
N HIS A 68 5.44 30.85 40.85
CA HIS A 68 4.31 31.35 41.65
C HIS A 68 3.83 32.74 41.23
N SER A 69 4.26 33.27 40.08
CA SER A 69 3.65 34.44 39.45
C SER A 69 2.30 34.03 38.87
N PHE A 70 1.41 33.59 39.73
CA PHE A 70 0.02 33.90 39.53
C PHE A 70 -0.07 35.42 39.47
N ALA A 71 -0.46 35.95 38.32
CA ALA A 71 -1.06 37.27 38.28
C ALA A 71 -2.30 37.19 39.18
N CYS A 72 -2.18 37.60 40.45
CA CYS A 72 -3.32 37.74 41.34
C CYS A 72 -4.22 38.83 40.74
N GLY A 73 -5.15 38.43 39.88
CA GLY A 73 -5.89 39.31 38.98
C GLY A 73 -6.38 38.61 37.71
N GLU A 74 -5.64 37.63 37.19
CA GLU A 74 -6.18 36.66 36.22
C GLU A 74 -6.73 35.48 37.01
N SER A 75 -7.94 35.64 37.54
CA SER A 75 -8.87 34.52 37.40
C SER A 75 -8.74 34.08 35.95
N THR A 76 -8.49 32.79 35.70
CA THR A 76 -8.77 32.19 34.38
C THR A 76 -9.99 32.90 33.82
N THR A 77 -9.86 33.44 32.60
CA THR A 77 -10.96 34.10 31.87
C THR A 77 -12.28 33.52 32.34
N LEU A 78 -13.21 34.35 32.83
CA LEU A 78 -14.55 33.91 33.27
C LEU A 78 -14.98 32.75 32.37
N SER A 79 -15.43 31.62 32.93
CA SER A 79 -15.68 30.35 32.20
C SER A 79 -16.66 30.42 31.01
N ASN A 80 -17.08 31.63 30.64
CA ASN A 80 -17.98 31.99 29.56
C ASN A 80 -17.29 32.76 28.42
N GLU A 81 -16.00 33.05 28.46
CA GLU A 81 -15.28 33.52 27.27
C GLU A 81 -15.06 32.34 26.32
N ALA A 82 -15.51 32.51 25.07
CA ALA A 82 -15.37 31.49 24.05
C ALA A 82 -13.89 31.23 23.81
N SER A 83 -13.44 30.00 24.07
CA SER A 83 -12.09 29.57 23.72
C SER A 83 -11.83 29.88 22.23
N PRO A 84 -10.71 30.50 21.87
CA PRO A 84 -10.38 30.78 20.48
C PRO A 84 -10.08 29.46 19.76
N ILE A 85 -11.13 28.86 19.18
CA ILE A 85 -11.00 27.70 18.29
C ILE A 85 -10.51 28.22 16.93
N ALA A 86 -9.56 27.49 16.32
CA ALA A 86 -9.07 27.81 14.99
C ALA A 86 -10.23 27.82 13.97
N ALA A 87 -10.18 28.72 12.99
CA ALA A 87 -11.28 28.89 12.02
C ALA A 87 -11.59 27.58 11.25
N GLU A 88 -10.55 26.80 10.92
CA GLU A 88 -10.68 25.51 10.23
C GLU A 88 -11.43 24.47 11.07
N GLU A 89 -11.13 24.41 12.37
CA GLU A 89 -11.80 23.48 13.29
C GLU A 89 -13.26 23.89 13.51
N LEU A 90 -13.55 25.19 13.58
CA LEU A 90 -14.92 25.69 13.67
C LEU A 90 -15.74 25.35 12.42
N GLN A 91 -15.13 25.44 11.23
CA GLN A 91 -15.77 25.01 9.98
C GLN A 91 -16.03 23.51 9.98
N ARG A 92 -15.06 22.68 10.38
CA ARG A 92 -15.21 21.23 10.51
C ARG A 92 -16.37 20.86 11.44
N LEU A 93 -16.52 21.55 12.56
CA LEU A 93 -17.65 21.34 13.50
C LEU A 93 -19.00 21.73 12.89
N GLN A 94 -19.05 22.83 12.13
CA GLN A 94 -20.26 23.24 11.40
C GLN A 94 -20.64 22.22 10.32
N ASP A 95 -19.67 21.65 9.63
CA ASP A 95 -19.91 20.62 8.61
C ASP A 95 -20.35 19.30 9.25
N ASN A 96 -19.75 18.91 10.38
CA ASN A 96 -20.19 17.74 11.16
C ASN A 96 -21.65 17.89 11.63
N LYS A 97 -22.10 19.11 11.94
CA LYS A 97 -23.50 19.35 12.33
C LYS A 97 -24.50 18.95 11.24
N LYS A 98 -24.13 19.11 9.95
CA LYS A 98 -24.99 18.74 8.81
C LYS A 98 -25.25 17.24 8.73
N LEU A 99 -24.35 16.40 9.26
CA LEU A 99 -24.53 14.94 9.26
C LEU A 99 -25.75 14.50 10.10
N PHE A 100 -26.15 15.30 11.09
CA PHE A 100 -27.29 15.01 11.95
C PHE A 100 -28.64 15.39 11.33
N ASP A 101 -28.64 16.09 10.20
CA ASP A 101 -29.85 16.44 9.50
C ASP A 101 -30.52 15.17 8.94
N ARG A 102 -31.84 15.09 9.06
CA ARG A 102 -32.62 13.98 8.53
C ARG A 102 -32.98 14.27 7.09
N LEU A 103 -32.64 13.35 6.19
CA LEU A 103 -33.09 13.41 4.80
C LEU A 103 -34.64 13.41 4.76
N ALA A 104 -35.19 14.20 3.84
CA ALA A 104 -36.63 14.26 3.63
C ALA A 104 -37.15 12.88 3.18
N PRO A 105 -38.31 12.42 3.68
CA PRO A 105 -38.85 11.13 3.30
C PRO A 105 -39.29 11.11 1.84
N GLU A 106 -39.19 9.94 1.19
CA GLU A 106 -39.63 9.77 -0.19
C GLU A 106 -41.17 9.76 -0.23
N VAL A 107 -41.76 10.66 -1.01
CA VAL A 107 -43.20 10.72 -1.21
C VAL A 107 -43.54 9.95 -2.48
N ARG A 108 -44.07 8.73 -2.32
CA ARG A 108 -44.52 7.91 -3.44
C ARG A 108 -46.01 8.13 -3.67
N THR A 109 -46.36 8.66 -4.84
CA THR A 109 -47.74 8.78 -5.30
C THR A 109 -48.04 7.65 -6.27
N VAL A 110 -48.75 6.62 -5.82
CA VAL A 110 -49.21 5.54 -6.69
C VAL A 110 -50.63 5.90 -7.16
N ILE A 111 -50.80 5.99 -8.48
CA ILE A 111 -52.09 6.23 -9.12
C ILE A 111 -52.58 4.88 -9.64
N GLU A 112 -53.50 4.26 -8.92
CA GLU A 112 -54.14 3.02 -9.34
C GLU A 112 -55.47 3.35 -10.03
N GLN A 113 -55.71 2.75 -11.20
CA GLN A 113 -57.00 2.79 -11.88
C GLN A 113 -57.61 1.38 -11.92
N PRO A 114 -58.29 0.95 -10.85
CA PRO A 114 -58.96 -0.35 -10.84
C PRO A 114 -60.15 -0.42 -11.81
N ASP A 115 -60.78 0.73 -12.12
CA ASP A 115 -61.88 0.85 -13.09
C ASP A 115 -61.68 2.08 -14.00
N PRO A 116 -62.20 2.09 -15.25
CA PRO A 116 -62.07 3.22 -16.19
C PRO A 116 -62.73 4.54 -15.73
N TYR A 117 -63.47 4.52 -14.61
CA TYR A 117 -64.11 5.69 -14.01
C TYR A 117 -63.61 6.01 -12.59
N THR A 118 -62.70 5.21 -12.03
CA THR A 118 -62.22 5.34 -10.65
C THR A 118 -60.70 5.42 -10.63
N THR A 119 -60.16 6.57 -10.25
CA THR A 119 -58.71 6.76 -10.03
C THR A 119 -58.47 6.91 -8.53
N ILE A 120 -57.70 6.00 -7.94
CA ILE A 120 -57.27 6.06 -6.55
C ILE A 120 -55.83 6.59 -6.55
N THR A 121 -55.63 7.80 -6.02
CA THR A 121 -54.29 8.35 -5.78
C THR A 121 -53.93 8.09 -4.33
N THR A 122 -53.04 7.14 -4.09
CA THR A 122 -52.52 6.85 -2.75
C THR A 122 -51.16 7.49 -2.61
N THR A 123 -51.04 8.48 -1.73
CA THR A 123 -49.76 9.10 -1.38
C THR A 123 -49.21 8.42 -0.14
N THR A 124 -48.16 7.61 -0.28
CA THR A 124 -47.44 7.01 0.85
C THR A 124 -46.13 7.74 1.08
N VAL A 125 -45.91 8.14 2.34
CA VAL A 125 -44.62 8.66 2.79
C VAL A 125 -43.81 7.45 3.24
N VAL A 126 -42.85 7.04 2.42
CA VAL A 126 -41.96 5.92 2.75
C VAL A 126 -40.73 6.51 3.44
N PRO A 127 -40.49 6.21 4.73
CA PRO A 127 -39.25 6.63 5.36
C PRO A 127 -38.08 5.94 4.65
N LEU A 128 -37.01 6.69 4.38
CA LEU A 128 -35.79 6.10 3.81
C LEU A 128 -35.28 5.03 4.78
N LYS A 129 -35.21 3.79 4.31
CA LYS A 129 -34.65 2.68 5.08
C LYS A 129 -33.15 2.68 4.85
N ALA A 130 -32.38 2.85 5.93
CA ALA A 130 -30.94 2.72 5.87
C ALA A 130 -30.57 1.29 5.43
N PRO A 131 -29.60 1.12 4.51
CA PRO A 131 -29.06 -0.19 4.22
C PRO A 131 -28.40 -0.78 5.47
N SER A 132 -28.48 -2.10 5.60
CA SER A 132 -27.88 -2.83 6.71
C SER A 132 -26.38 -3.00 6.43
N PHE A 133 -25.54 -2.50 7.32
CA PHE A 133 -24.10 -2.72 7.29
C PHE A 133 -23.56 -2.92 8.70
N GLU A 134 -22.33 -3.41 8.82
CA GLU A 134 -21.66 -3.55 10.11
C GLU A 134 -21.31 -2.17 10.67
N SER A 135 -22.02 -1.75 11.73
CA SER A 135 -21.82 -0.43 12.32
C SER A 135 -20.39 -0.25 12.79
N VAL A 136 -19.75 0.84 12.36
CA VAL A 136 -18.39 1.20 12.75
C VAL A 136 -18.31 1.42 14.26
N VAL A 137 -19.35 1.97 14.87
CA VAL A 137 -19.41 2.20 16.32
C VAL A 137 -19.39 0.88 17.09
N ALA A 138 -20.11 -0.14 16.60
CA ALA A 138 -20.10 -1.46 17.22
C ALA A 138 -18.71 -2.11 17.10
N GLN A 139 -18.10 -2.03 15.92
CA GLN A 139 -16.78 -2.59 15.67
C GLN A 139 -15.66 -1.85 16.44
N ASN A 140 -15.77 -0.53 16.60
CA ASN A 140 -14.78 0.29 17.31
C ASN A 140 -14.61 -0.11 18.79
N LYS A 141 -15.63 -0.71 19.41
CA LYS A 141 -15.51 -1.26 20.77
C LYS A 141 -14.50 -2.42 20.81
N TYR A 142 -14.55 -3.30 19.82
CA TYR A 142 -13.59 -4.40 19.69
C TYR A 142 -12.20 -3.88 19.35
N TRP A 143 -12.10 -2.92 18.43
CA TRP A 143 -10.82 -2.29 18.11
C TRP A 143 -10.18 -1.64 19.35
N THR A 144 -10.96 -0.87 20.11
CA THR A 144 -10.48 -0.21 21.34
C THR A 144 -10.01 -1.22 22.38
N ALA A 145 -10.74 -2.33 22.55
CA ALA A 145 -10.31 -3.43 23.41
C ALA A 145 -9.04 -4.14 22.89
N ALA A 146 -8.81 -4.13 21.58
CA ALA A 146 -7.60 -4.67 20.96
C ALA A 146 -6.40 -3.71 21.10
N GLY A 147 -6.61 -2.48 21.57
CA GLY A 147 -5.58 -1.45 21.69
C GLY A 147 -5.36 -0.65 20.40
N CYS A 148 -6.31 -0.69 19.46
CA CYS A 148 -6.35 0.14 18.26
C CYS A 148 -7.71 0.84 18.15
N GLY A 149 -7.96 1.63 17.10
CA GLY A 149 -9.27 2.26 16.88
C GLY A 149 -9.24 3.78 16.94
N MET A 150 -10.45 4.36 17.03
CA MET A 150 -10.67 5.80 16.94
C MET A 150 -11.54 6.28 18.11
N ALA A 151 -11.65 7.60 18.28
CA ALA A 151 -12.53 8.17 19.30
C ALA A 151 -13.99 7.76 19.04
N GLU A 152 -14.76 7.51 20.10
CA GLU A 152 -16.17 7.10 19.96
C GLU A 152 -17.01 8.14 19.19
N GLU A 153 -16.71 9.42 19.38
CA GLU A 153 -17.33 10.53 18.67
C GLU A 153 -17.04 10.47 17.16
N GLU A 154 -15.78 10.20 16.79
CA GLU A 154 -15.32 10.07 15.40
C GLU A 154 -15.97 8.86 14.72
N ALA A 155 -16.02 7.71 15.41
CA ALA A 155 -16.69 6.51 14.92
C ALA A 155 -18.19 6.75 14.67
N PHE A 156 -18.86 7.47 15.56
CA PHE A 156 -20.29 7.79 15.41
C PHE A 156 -20.55 8.72 14.21
N LEU A 157 -19.72 9.76 14.04
CA LEU A 157 -19.82 10.65 12.89
C LEU A 157 -19.56 9.89 11.58
N LEU A 158 -18.61 8.96 11.58
CA LEU A 158 -18.31 8.14 10.41
C LEU A 158 -19.46 7.19 10.07
N ASP A 159 -20.07 6.54 11.05
CA ASP A 159 -21.23 5.65 10.85
C ASP A 159 -22.40 6.40 10.19
N ARG A 160 -22.62 7.66 10.59
CA ARG A 160 -23.62 8.55 9.99
C ARG A 160 -23.26 8.94 8.56
N SER A 161 -21.98 9.23 8.31
CA SER A 161 -21.48 9.56 6.97
C SER A 161 -21.63 8.38 6.00
N ILE A 162 -21.25 7.17 6.43
CA ILE A 162 -21.39 5.93 5.67
C ILE A 162 -22.87 5.67 5.38
N THR A 163 -23.76 5.89 6.37
CA THR A 163 -25.21 5.74 6.17
C THR A 163 -25.73 6.65 5.06
N ASN A 164 -25.29 7.91 5.01
CA ASN A 164 -25.69 8.86 3.97
C ASN A 164 -25.18 8.41 2.58
N LEU A 165 -23.91 8.01 2.49
CA LEU A 165 -23.31 7.50 1.25
C LEU A 165 -24.06 6.27 0.74
N ALA A 166 -24.35 5.34 1.64
CA ALA A 166 -25.01 4.08 1.33
C ALA A 166 -26.44 4.29 0.83
N MET A 167 -27.16 5.29 1.36
CA MET A 167 -28.47 5.70 0.86
C MET A 167 -28.39 6.41 -0.51
N GLU A 168 -27.39 7.27 -0.72
CA GLU A 168 -27.24 8.03 -1.97
C GLU A 168 -26.90 7.12 -3.16
N LYS A 169 -25.99 6.17 -2.95
CA LYS A 169 -25.43 5.32 -4.02
C LYS A 169 -26.00 3.89 -4.02
N ASN A 170 -26.90 3.57 -3.10
CA ASN A 170 -27.50 2.24 -2.91
C ASN A 170 -26.44 1.12 -2.83
N LEU A 171 -25.44 1.32 -1.97
CA LEU A 171 -24.29 0.43 -1.83
C LEU A 171 -24.64 -0.87 -1.11
N GLN A 172 -23.92 -1.95 -1.45
CA GLN A 172 -24.06 -3.28 -0.85
C GLN A 172 -22.72 -3.74 -0.26
N ASP A 173 -22.77 -4.65 0.73
CA ASP A 173 -21.60 -5.23 1.42
C ASP A 173 -20.57 -4.18 1.86
N ILE A 174 -21.01 -3.27 2.72
CA ILE A 174 -20.22 -2.13 3.18
C ILE A 174 -19.36 -2.57 4.36
N LYS A 175 -18.03 -2.48 4.22
CA LYS A 175 -17.06 -2.80 5.27
C LYS A 175 -16.04 -1.68 5.43
N PHE A 176 -15.80 -1.27 6.66
CA PHE A 176 -14.75 -0.32 6.99
C PHE A 176 -13.39 -1.03 6.94
N VAL A 177 -12.48 -0.55 6.09
CA VAL A 177 -11.14 -1.16 5.93
C VAL A 177 -10.20 -0.63 7.01
N GLY A 178 -10.26 0.68 7.27
CA GLY A 178 -9.29 1.28 8.15
C GLY A 178 -9.10 2.79 7.98
N LYS A 179 -8.10 3.29 8.69
CA LYS A 179 -7.63 4.67 8.65
C LYS A 179 -6.15 4.70 8.27
N ILE A 180 -5.82 5.45 7.22
CA ILE A 180 -4.45 5.65 6.75
C ILE A 180 -3.99 7.03 7.18
N PHE A 181 -2.89 7.09 7.92
CA PHE A 181 -2.34 8.33 8.45
C PHE A 181 -1.53 9.08 7.40
N GLY A 182 -1.80 10.37 7.27
CA GLY A 182 -1.05 11.27 6.40
C GLY A 182 -0.40 12.43 7.16
N THR A 183 0.43 13.22 6.47
CA THR A 183 1.17 14.33 7.09
C THR A 183 0.30 15.57 7.32
N HIS A 184 -0.66 15.85 6.44
CA HIS A 184 -1.58 16.98 6.55
C HIS A 184 -3.02 16.57 6.85
N GLY A 185 -3.39 15.33 6.52
CA GLY A 185 -4.71 14.77 6.82
C GLY A 185 -4.71 13.25 6.69
N ASP A 186 -5.66 12.62 7.37
CA ASP A 186 -5.83 11.17 7.36
C ASP A 186 -6.89 10.76 6.33
N TYR A 187 -6.83 9.50 5.89
CA TYR A 187 -7.83 8.90 5.01
C TYR A 187 -8.62 7.83 5.75
N PHE A 188 -9.94 7.96 5.77
CA PHE A 188 -10.85 6.89 6.14
C PHE A 188 -11.22 6.10 4.90
N VAL A 189 -11.06 4.79 4.97
CA VAL A 189 -11.25 3.90 3.82
C VAL A 189 -12.39 2.93 4.07
N LEU A 190 -13.29 2.89 3.10
CA LEU A 190 -14.44 2.00 3.06
C LEU A 190 -14.33 1.11 1.82
N ARG A 191 -14.62 -0.18 1.98
CA ARG A 191 -14.76 -1.13 0.88
C ARG A 191 -16.23 -1.49 0.72
N THR A 192 -16.70 -1.52 -0.52
CA THR A 192 -18.04 -2.01 -0.84
C THR A 192 -17.99 -3.08 -1.92
N ARG A 193 -19.08 -3.84 -2.09
CA ARG A 193 -19.32 -4.54 -3.37
C ARG A 193 -19.09 -3.55 -4.50
N ARG A 194 -18.47 -4.02 -5.60
CA ARG A 194 -18.17 -3.20 -6.77
C ARG A 194 -19.39 -2.37 -7.16
N TYR A 195 -19.21 -1.05 -7.06
CA TYR A 195 -20.16 -0.05 -7.49
C TYR A 195 -19.91 0.23 -8.97
N LEU A 196 -20.95 0.11 -9.79
CA LEU A 196 -20.92 0.47 -11.20
C LEU A 196 -21.71 1.75 -11.40
N GLU A 197 -21.16 2.68 -12.17
CA GLU A 197 -21.90 3.87 -12.56
C GLU A 197 -22.99 3.53 -13.59
N ALA A 198 -24.00 4.39 -13.71
CA ALA A 198 -25.12 4.14 -14.60
C ALA A 198 -24.67 4.05 -16.08
N GLY A 199 -24.64 2.84 -16.62
CA GLY A 199 -24.22 2.54 -18.00
C GLY A 199 -22.84 1.88 -18.13
N GLU A 200 -22.10 1.69 -17.04
CA GLU A 200 -20.85 0.93 -17.02
C GLU A 200 -21.16 -0.57 -17.11
N LYS A 201 -20.56 -1.24 -18.10
CA LYS A 201 -20.64 -2.69 -18.27
C LYS A 201 -19.26 -3.29 -18.10
N VAL A 202 -19.18 -4.33 -17.29
CA VAL A 202 -17.95 -5.10 -17.10
C VAL A 202 -18.08 -6.38 -17.90
N TYR A 203 -17.02 -6.75 -18.60
CA TYR A 203 -16.98 -7.93 -19.44
C TYR A 203 -16.05 -8.99 -18.85
N VAL A 204 -16.30 -10.25 -19.20
CA VAL A 204 -15.44 -11.38 -18.81
C VAL A 204 -14.04 -11.16 -19.38
N GLU A 205 -13.02 -11.46 -18.58
CA GLU A 205 -11.61 -11.29 -18.97
C GLU A 205 -11.28 -12.18 -20.17
N THR A 206 -10.77 -11.57 -21.24
CA THR A 206 -10.15 -12.29 -22.36
C THR A 206 -8.68 -11.91 -22.41
N ASN A 207 -7.80 -12.87 -22.72
CA ASN A 207 -6.38 -12.58 -22.85
C ASN A 207 -6.15 -11.74 -24.11
N THR A 208 -5.73 -10.49 -23.91
CA THR A 208 -5.49 -9.52 -24.99
C THR A 208 -4.00 -9.20 -25.15
N MET A 209 -3.12 -9.91 -24.43
CA MET A 209 -1.69 -9.63 -24.48
C MET A 209 -1.12 -10.01 -25.85
N PRO A 210 -0.39 -9.10 -26.51
CA PRO A 210 0.28 -9.40 -27.77
C PRO A 210 1.38 -10.45 -27.55
N LYS A 211 1.68 -11.25 -28.59
CA LYS A 211 2.88 -12.09 -28.56
C LYS A 211 4.09 -11.14 -28.44
N PRO A 212 5.06 -11.43 -27.55
CA PRO A 212 6.24 -10.59 -27.41
C PRO A 212 6.95 -10.48 -28.76
N LEU A 213 7.33 -9.26 -29.15
CA LEU A 213 7.94 -8.98 -30.45
C LEU A 213 9.33 -9.63 -30.62
N ARG A 214 9.94 -10.05 -29.50
CA ARG A 214 11.22 -10.75 -29.40
C ARG A 214 11.13 -11.75 -28.25
N LYS A 215 11.85 -12.88 -28.32
CA LYS A 215 11.86 -13.93 -27.27
C LYS A 215 12.12 -13.38 -25.85
N LYS A 216 12.94 -12.32 -25.70
CA LYS A 216 13.24 -11.64 -24.42
C LYS A 216 12.45 -10.33 -24.17
N GLY A 217 11.33 -10.12 -24.85
CA GLY A 217 10.53 -8.89 -24.75
C GLY A 217 9.57 -8.90 -23.55
N VAL A 218 9.66 -7.90 -22.66
CA VAL A 218 8.72 -7.73 -21.55
C VAL A 218 7.39 -7.18 -22.07
N VAL A 219 6.32 -7.98 -21.97
CA VAL A 219 4.96 -7.53 -22.27
C VAL A 219 4.28 -7.04 -20.99
N PRO A 220 3.75 -5.81 -20.97
CA PRO A 220 2.89 -5.34 -19.89
C PRO A 220 1.78 -6.33 -19.54
N VAL A 221 1.75 -6.75 -18.28
CA VAL A 221 0.70 -7.63 -17.76
C VAL A 221 -0.65 -6.92 -17.88
N GLN A 222 -1.65 -7.60 -18.46
CA GLN A 222 -2.98 -7.05 -18.64
C GLN A 222 -3.67 -6.76 -17.28
N PRO A 223 -4.39 -5.64 -17.15
CA PRO A 223 -5.10 -5.30 -15.92
C PRO A 223 -6.31 -6.21 -15.69
N GLU A 224 -6.58 -6.52 -14.43
CA GLU A 224 -7.75 -7.32 -14.04
C GLU A 224 -9.03 -6.48 -14.24
N PRO A 225 -10.08 -7.03 -14.88
CA PRO A 225 -11.34 -6.33 -15.03
C PRO A 225 -12.06 -6.19 -13.68
N GLY A 226 -13.11 -5.34 -13.66
CA GLY A 226 -13.99 -5.24 -12.50
C GLY A 226 -14.57 -6.61 -12.09
N PHE A 227 -14.87 -6.77 -10.81
CA PHE A 227 -15.36 -8.03 -10.20
C PHE A 227 -14.31 -9.15 -10.03
N VAL A 228 -13.12 -9.02 -10.62
CA VAL A 228 -12.06 -10.04 -10.57
C VAL A 228 -10.85 -9.53 -9.79
N GLY A 229 -10.20 -10.42 -9.06
CA GLY A 229 -8.95 -10.17 -8.32
C GLY A 229 -8.95 -8.89 -7.49
N ALA A 230 -7.90 -8.09 -7.66
CA ALA A 230 -7.66 -6.85 -6.95
C ALA A 230 -8.75 -5.78 -7.22
N ASN A 231 -9.48 -5.88 -8.33
CA ASN A 231 -10.57 -4.98 -8.74
C ASN A 231 -11.98 -5.53 -8.44
N ARG A 232 -12.08 -6.56 -7.58
CA ARG A 232 -13.37 -7.12 -7.13
C ARG A 232 -14.23 -6.13 -6.34
N TYR A 233 -13.62 -5.20 -5.62
CA TYR A 233 -14.30 -4.25 -4.73
C TYR A 233 -14.08 -2.80 -5.14
N THR A 234 -15.03 -1.93 -4.79
CA THR A 234 -14.82 -0.47 -4.89
C THR A 234 -14.34 0.06 -3.55
N PHE A 235 -13.29 0.87 -3.59
CA PHE A 235 -12.78 1.57 -2.42
C PHE A 235 -13.23 3.03 -2.44
N TRP A 236 -13.77 3.48 -1.32
CA TRP A 236 -14.20 4.85 -1.07
C TRP A 236 -13.32 5.46 0.00
N VAL A 237 -12.92 6.71 -0.22
CA VAL A 237 -12.03 7.43 0.68
C VAL A 237 -12.64 8.77 1.06
N THR A 238 -12.49 9.15 2.33
CA THR A 238 -12.80 10.50 2.79
C THR A 238 -11.72 10.99 3.75
N THR A 239 -11.47 12.29 3.79
CA THR A 239 -10.49 12.91 4.71
C THR A 239 -11.10 13.32 6.05
N ALA A 240 -12.42 13.52 6.08
CA ALA A 240 -13.16 13.86 7.28
C ALA A 240 -14.55 13.23 7.23
N PRO A 241 -15.17 12.87 8.37
CA PRO A 241 -16.50 12.26 8.37
C PRO A 241 -17.57 13.10 7.64
N SER A 242 -17.46 14.42 7.65
CA SER A 242 -18.39 15.33 6.96
C SER A 242 -18.01 15.66 5.50
N ALA A 243 -16.81 15.28 5.06
CA ALA A 243 -16.38 15.48 3.69
C ALA A 243 -17.02 14.45 2.75
N ALA A 244 -17.11 14.79 1.46
CA ALA A 244 -17.64 13.91 0.44
C ALA A 244 -16.73 12.70 0.24
N TRP A 245 -17.34 11.52 0.08
CA TRP A 245 -16.62 10.29 -0.25
C TRP A 245 -16.22 10.29 -1.72
N GLN A 246 -14.96 9.98 -1.97
CA GLN A 246 -14.37 9.88 -3.31
C GLN A 246 -14.10 8.41 -3.63
N THR A 247 -14.47 7.97 -4.83
CA THR A 247 -14.13 6.63 -5.33
C THR A 247 -12.69 6.59 -5.80
N LEU A 248 -11.98 5.51 -5.48
CA LEU A 248 -10.69 5.23 -6.08
C LEU A 248 -10.88 4.47 -7.39
N ALA A 249 -10.07 4.80 -8.39
CA ALA A 249 -10.03 4.10 -9.67
C ALA A 249 -9.55 2.65 -9.53
N ASP A 250 -9.75 1.86 -10.57
CA ASP A 250 -9.24 0.50 -10.64
C ASP A 250 -7.72 0.49 -10.74
N VAL A 251 -7.12 -0.52 -10.11
CA VAL A 251 -5.67 -0.65 -10.03
C VAL A 251 -5.17 -1.52 -11.17
N THR A 252 -3.98 -1.20 -11.66
CA THR A 252 -3.27 -2.02 -12.65
C THR A 252 -2.08 -2.74 -11.99
N PRO A 253 -1.66 -3.90 -12.53
CA PRO A 253 -0.48 -4.62 -12.02
C PRO A 253 0.79 -3.77 -12.04
N GLN A 254 0.95 -2.92 -13.07
CA GLN A 254 2.05 -1.96 -13.17
C GLN A 254 2.09 -0.98 -11.98
N GLN A 255 0.95 -0.45 -11.58
CA GLN A 255 0.85 0.48 -10.44
C GLN A 255 1.18 -0.23 -9.12
N ILE A 256 0.77 -1.49 -8.95
CA ILE A 256 1.09 -2.30 -7.77
C ILE A 256 2.60 -2.55 -7.68
N ASN A 257 3.22 -2.93 -8.80
CA ASN A 257 4.66 -3.19 -8.85
C ASN A 257 5.47 -1.91 -8.62
N ALA A 258 5.10 -0.80 -9.28
CA ALA A 258 5.72 0.50 -9.01
C ALA A 258 5.54 0.95 -7.54
N ALA A 259 4.41 0.64 -6.91
CA ALA A 259 4.19 0.92 -5.48
C ALA A 259 5.05 0.05 -4.55
N ARG A 260 5.47 -1.15 -4.96
CA ARG A 260 6.40 -2.02 -4.20
C ARG A 260 7.79 -1.42 -4.10
N GLU A 261 8.22 -0.69 -5.14
CA GLU A 261 9.55 -0.08 -5.24
C GLU A 261 9.67 1.25 -4.50
N ILE A 262 8.58 1.81 -3.97
CA ILE A 262 8.59 3.11 -3.29
C ILE A 262 8.12 3.03 -1.84
N LYS A 263 8.73 3.87 -0.99
CA LYS A 263 8.34 4.04 0.42
C LYS A 263 8.09 5.52 0.72
N ARG A 264 6.82 5.93 0.74
CA ARG A 264 6.40 7.33 0.94
C ARG A 264 5.26 7.42 1.95
N TYR A 265 5.30 8.45 2.79
CA TYR A 265 4.17 8.82 3.64
C TYR A 265 3.09 9.50 2.79
N PHE A 266 1.83 9.24 3.12
CA PHE A 266 0.69 9.94 2.53
C PHE A 266 0.66 11.39 2.98
N THR A 267 0.23 12.30 2.09
CA THR A 267 0.09 13.71 2.42
C THR A 267 -1.29 14.04 2.96
N GLY A 268 -2.33 13.29 2.55
CA GLY A 268 -3.72 13.61 2.83
C GLY A 268 -4.41 14.37 1.69
N ASN A 269 -3.72 14.59 0.56
CA ASN A 269 -4.29 15.11 -0.69
C ASN A 269 -4.19 14.07 -1.81
N LEU A 270 -5.35 13.63 -2.34
CA LEU A 270 -5.43 12.57 -3.35
C LEU A 270 -4.77 12.96 -4.69
N ASP A 271 -4.64 14.25 -4.99
CA ASP A 271 -4.04 14.75 -6.23
C ASP A 271 -2.54 15.07 -6.10
N ALA A 272 -1.93 14.83 -4.94
CA ALA A 272 -0.52 15.12 -4.73
C ALA A 272 0.38 14.17 -5.55
N PRO A 273 1.51 14.66 -6.09
CA PRO A 273 2.52 13.79 -6.71
C PRO A 273 3.30 13.01 -5.66
N VAL A 274 3.58 11.72 -5.92
CA VAL A 274 4.18 10.82 -4.94
C VAL A 274 5.71 10.74 -5.05
N SER A 275 6.21 10.41 -6.24
CA SER A 275 7.65 10.25 -6.51
C SER A 275 7.92 10.41 -8.00
N ALA A 276 9.14 10.78 -8.39
CA ALA A 276 9.53 10.82 -9.80
C ALA A 276 9.46 9.42 -10.46
N THR A 277 9.72 8.36 -9.67
CA THR A 277 9.62 6.95 -10.09
C THR A 277 8.18 6.42 -10.15
N PHE A 278 7.22 7.16 -9.58
CA PHE A 278 5.81 6.78 -9.57
C PHE A 278 5.00 7.86 -10.30
N PRO A 279 4.72 7.69 -11.60
CA PRO A 279 4.20 8.75 -12.47
C PRO A 279 2.75 9.15 -12.16
N TRP A 280 2.07 8.45 -11.25
CA TRP A 280 0.68 8.70 -10.88
C TRP A 280 0.55 9.53 -9.59
N ASN A 281 -0.68 9.96 -9.30
CA ASN A 281 -1.01 10.71 -8.09
C ASN A 281 -1.13 9.82 -6.85
N GLU A 282 -1.32 10.47 -5.70
CA GLU A 282 -1.51 9.83 -4.40
C GLU A 282 -2.76 8.94 -4.37
N ALA A 283 -3.82 9.25 -5.11
CA ALA A 283 -5.00 8.40 -5.21
C ALA A 283 -4.68 7.00 -5.76
N VAL A 284 -3.89 6.93 -6.82
CA VAL A 284 -3.45 5.66 -7.41
C VAL A 284 -2.48 4.93 -6.49
N TYR A 285 -1.58 5.66 -5.82
CA TYR A 285 -0.69 5.05 -4.81
C TYR A 285 -1.47 4.46 -3.64
N LEU A 286 -2.45 5.20 -3.11
CA LEU A 286 -3.34 4.77 -2.04
C LEU A 286 -4.10 3.51 -2.44
N ARG A 287 -4.66 3.49 -3.66
CA ARG A 287 -5.36 2.32 -4.22
C ARG A 287 -4.45 1.09 -4.33
N ALA A 288 -3.21 1.27 -4.78
CA ALA A 288 -2.23 0.20 -4.90
C ALA A 288 -1.79 -0.32 -3.52
N GLN A 289 -1.57 0.57 -2.54
CA GLN A 289 -1.28 0.17 -1.16
C GLN A 289 -2.46 -0.56 -0.52
N LEU A 290 -3.69 -0.12 -0.76
CA LEU A 290 -4.88 -0.79 -0.27
C LEU A 290 -4.99 -2.22 -0.82
N ALA A 291 -4.75 -2.44 -2.11
CA ALA A 291 -4.72 -3.80 -2.68
C ALA A 291 -3.71 -4.69 -1.96
N ARG A 292 -2.48 -4.19 -1.76
CA ARG A 292 -1.41 -4.92 -1.06
C ARG A 292 -1.74 -5.20 0.40
N ILE A 293 -2.35 -4.26 1.10
CA ILE A 293 -2.75 -4.43 2.51
C ILE A 293 -3.89 -5.44 2.58
N THR A 294 -4.95 -5.28 1.78
CA THR A 294 -6.13 -6.14 1.86
C THR A 294 -5.83 -7.59 1.49
N SER A 295 -4.97 -7.84 0.51
CA SER A 295 -4.56 -9.22 0.17
C SER A 295 -3.71 -9.85 1.26
N SER A 296 -2.80 -9.09 1.89
CA SER A 296 -1.88 -9.63 2.92
C SER A 296 -2.48 -9.70 4.32
N THR A 297 -3.52 -8.92 4.63
CA THR A 297 -4.01 -8.76 6.01
C THR A 297 -5.47 -9.14 6.22
N SER A 298 -6.16 -9.61 5.17
CA SER A 298 -7.52 -10.13 5.31
C SER A 298 -7.45 -11.56 5.83
N ILE A 299 -7.59 -11.74 7.15
CA ILE A 299 -7.53 -13.04 7.81
C ILE A 299 -8.82 -13.34 8.57
N ALA A 300 -9.13 -14.61 8.74
CA ALA A 300 -10.30 -15.07 9.48
C ALA A 300 -9.97 -16.32 10.30
N PRO A 301 -10.73 -16.60 11.38
CA PRO A 301 -10.67 -17.89 12.04
C PRO A 301 -10.98 -19.03 11.07
N GLN A 302 -10.26 -20.14 11.18
CA GLN A 302 -10.45 -21.31 10.33
C GLN A 302 -11.90 -21.82 10.41
N GLY A 303 -12.51 -22.06 9.25
CA GLY A 303 -13.91 -22.51 9.15
C GLY A 303 -14.97 -21.40 9.29
N ALA A 304 -14.58 -20.14 9.50
CA ALA A 304 -15.52 -19.02 9.56
C ALA A 304 -16.05 -18.59 8.19
N LEU A 305 -15.27 -18.86 7.14
CA LEU A 305 -15.55 -18.52 5.76
C LEU A 305 -15.41 -19.77 4.90
N GLU A 306 -16.22 -19.86 3.86
CA GLU A 306 -16.14 -20.89 2.82
C GLU A 306 -16.14 -20.25 1.43
N GLU A 307 -15.66 -21.00 0.45
CA GLU A 307 -15.83 -20.63 -0.96
C GLU A 307 -17.32 -20.76 -1.33
N PRO A 308 -17.90 -19.77 -2.03
CA PRO A 308 -19.25 -19.92 -2.52
C PRO A 308 -19.34 -21.11 -3.47
N GLU A 309 -20.40 -21.91 -3.34
CA GLU A 309 -20.67 -22.97 -4.31
C GLU A 309 -20.70 -22.37 -5.74
N PRO A 310 -20.00 -22.97 -6.71
CA PRO A 310 -20.03 -22.50 -8.08
C PRO A 310 -21.49 -22.54 -8.53
N LEU A 311 -22.02 -21.38 -8.92
CA LEU A 311 -23.32 -21.33 -9.56
C LEU A 311 -23.19 -22.18 -10.82
N VAL A 312 -23.90 -23.31 -10.85
CA VAL A 312 -24.07 -24.10 -12.07
C VAL A 312 -24.78 -23.16 -13.04
N GLU A 313 -24.02 -22.50 -13.90
CA GLU A 313 -24.60 -21.87 -15.08
C GLU A 313 -25.29 -23.03 -15.80
N SER A 314 -26.63 -22.97 -15.87
CA SER A 314 -27.42 -24.03 -16.46
C SER A 314 -26.83 -24.34 -17.84
N GLU A 315 -26.52 -25.61 -18.08
CA GLU A 315 -26.02 -26.13 -19.37
C GLU A 315 -26.88 -25.67 -20.58
N GLU A 316 -28.11 -25.20 -20.32
CA GLU A 316 -28.98 -24.51 -21.29
C GLU A 316 -28.39 -23.22 -21.90
N GLU A 317 -27.47 -22.52 -21.22
CA GLU A 317 -26.71 -21.38 -21.80
C GLU A 317 -25.43 -21.84 -22.55
N GLU A 318 -25.00 -23.10 -22.39
CA GLU A 318 -23.87 -23.68 -23.14
C GLU A 318 -24.33 -24.38 -24.43
N GLU A 319 -25.50 -25.05 -24.42
CA GLU A 319 -26.03 -25.76 -25.59
C GLU A 319 -26.53 -24.84 -26.72
N ASP A 320 -26.94 -23.60 -26.42
CA ASP A 320 -27.34 -22.62 -27.46
C ASP A 320 -26.12 -22.00 -28.21
N VAL A 321 -24.88 -22.38 -27.86
CA VAL A 321 -23.63 -21.70 -28.27
C VAL A 321 -22.79 -22.49 -29.30
N GLU A 322 -23.09 -23.77 -29.54
CA GLU A 322 -22.38 -24.58 -30.53
C GLU A 322 -22.87 -24.37 -31.99
N SER A 323 -23.97 -23.64 -32.21
CA SER A 323 -24.64 -23.61 -33.53
C SER A 323 -24.27 -22.45 -34.47
N GLU A 324 -23.58 -21.37 -34.06
CA GLU A 324 -23.35 -20.23 -34.96
C GLU A 324 -21.86 -19.83 -35.09
N GLY A 325 -21.41 -19.82 -36.35
CA GLY A 325 -20.01 -19.76 -36.76
C GLY A 325 -19.27 -18.43 -36.59
N ALA A 326 -18.00 -18.46 -36.99
CA ALA A 326 -16.90 -17.52 -36.80
C ALA A 326 -17.15 -16.03 -37.20
N ALA A 327 -18.04 -15.34 -36.48
CA ALA A 327 -18.03 -13.89 -36.36
C ALA A 327 -17.66 -13.52 -34.91
N ALA A 328 -16.76 -12.55 -34.73
CA ALA A 328 -16.29 -12.08 -33.42
C ALA A 328 -17.48 -11.80 -32.48
N ARG A 329 -17.71 -12.71 -31.53
CA ARG A 329 -18.82 -12.66 -30.58
C ARG A 329 -18.68 -11.41 -29.71
N PRO A 330 -19.78 -10.70 -29.39
CA PRO A 330 -19.71 -9.62 -28.41
C PRO A 330 -19.27 -10.19 -27.04
N PRO A 331 -18.40 -9.50 -26.30
CA PRO A 331 -17.89 -10.01 -25.03
C PRO A 331 -19.03 -10.26 -24.03
N LYS A 332 -18.98 -11.39 -23.30
CA LYS A 332 -19.97 -11.75 -22.28
C LYS A 332 -19.89 -10.75 -21.11
N GLU A 333 -21.04 -10.27 -20.63
CA GLU A 333 -21.10 -9.38 -19.46
C GLU A 333 -20.77 -10.17 -18.18
N ALA A 334 -19.81 -9.70 -17.39
CA ALA A 334 -19.39 -10.34 -16.15
C ALA A 334 -20.39 -10.06 -15.02
N LYS A 335 -20.68 -11.09 -14.22
CA LYS A 335 -21.49 -10.96 -12.99
C LYS A 335 -20.56 -10.92 -11.77
N TYR A 336 -20.96 -10.19 -10.73
CA TYR A 336 -20.21 -10.18 -9.48
C TYR A 336 -20.43 -11.47 -8.70
N HIS A 337 -19.32 -12.14 -8.37
CA HIS A 337 -19.28 -13.27 -7.44
C HIS A 337 -18.43 -12.88 -6.21
N PRO A 338 -18.92 -13.10 -4.97
CA PRO A 338 -18.10 -12.90 -3.78
C PRO A 338 -16.91 -13.88 -3.79
N LEU A 339 -15.79 -13.52 -3.15
CA LEU A 339 -14.65 -14.44 -3.01
C LEU A 339 -14.94 -15.50 -1.94
N THR A 340 -15.51 -15.07 -0.81
CA THR A 340 -15.80 -15.91 0.36
C THR A 340 -17.17 -15.58 0.93
N VAL A 341 -17.85 -16.56 1.51
CA VAL A 341 -19.15 -16.40 2.19
C VAL A 341 -19.03 -16.84 3.65
N PRO A 342 -19.66 -16.14 4.62
CA PRO A 342 -19.68 -16.58 6.01
C PRO A 342 -20.49 -17.86 6.19
N VAL A 343 -19.91 -18.83 6.89
CA VAL A 343 -20.57 -20.10 7.22
C VAL A 343 -21.64 -19.85 8.29
N ALA A 344 -22.88 -20.26 8.01
CA ALA A 344 -24.03 -19.96 8.88
C ALA A 344 -23.93 -20.58 10.28
N ASP A 345 -23.37 -21.78 10.37
CA ASP A 345 -23.27 -22.57 11.61
C ASP A 345 -22.01 -22.24 12.42
N PHE A 346 -21.17 -21.30 11.94
CA PHE A 346 -19.91 -20.99 12.59
C PHE A 346 -20.11 -20.28 13.93
N GLY A 347 -19.50 -20.83 14.97
CA GLY A 347 -19.56 -20.29 16.33
C GLY A 347 -20.84 -20.63 17.09
N GLU A 348 -21.72 -21.50 16.60
CA GLU A 348 -22.87 -21.98 17.40
C GLU A 348 -22.42 -22.71 18.68
N GLU A 349 -21.32 -23.46 18.60
CA GLU A 349 -20.64 -24.03 19.74
C GLU A 349 -19.78 -22.97 20.46
N GLU A 350 -19.96 -22.83 21.77
CA GLU A 350 -19.14 -21.91 22.57
C GLU A 350 -17.70 -22.41 22.65
N MET A 351 -16.83 -21.88 21.79
CA MET A 351 -15.39 -22.07 21.87
C MET A 351 -14.77 -21.06 22.84
N ASP A 352 -13.82 -21.50 23.66
CA ASP A 352 -13.02 -20.57 24.46
C ASP A 352 -12.01 -19.87 23.55
N VAL A 353 -12.08 -18.54 23.47
CA VAL A 353 -11.21 -17.73 22.61
C VAL A 353 -9.72 -17.93 22.90
N ALA A 354 -9.35 -18.39 24.11
CA ALA A 354 -7.97 -18.74 24.43
C ALA A 354 -7.44 -19.98 23.67
N GLN A 355 -8.32 -20.78 23.07
CA GLN A 355 -7.95 -21.95 22.27
C GLN A 355 -7.64 -21.60 20.81
N LEU A 356 -8.03 -20.40 20.36
CA LEU A 356 -7.60 -19.88 19.06
C LEU A 356 -6.12 -19.54 19.14
N THR A 357 -5.28 -20.50 18.77
CA THR A 357 -3.85 -20.30 18.51
C THR A 357 -3.62 -19.79 17.07
N VAL A 358 -2.39 -19.41 16.73
CA VAL A 358 -2.04 -18.77 15.44
C VAL A 358 -2.34 -19.67 14.23
N ASP A 359 -2.25 -20.98 14.41
CA ASP A 359 -2.62 -22.04 13.47
C ASP A 359 -4.11 -22.06 13.08
N HIS A 360 -5.00 -21.57 13.95
CA HIS A 360 -6.44 -21.50 13.69
C HIS A 360 -6.85 -20.24 12.91
N TRP A 361 -5.90 -19.53 12.30
CA TRP A 361 -6.14 -18.36 11.47
C TRP A 361 -5.66 -18.60 10.05
N VAL A 362 -6.50 -18.22 9.09
CA VAL A 362 -6.28 -18.44 7.67
C VAL A 362 -6.47 -17.15 6.88
N HIS A 363 -5.80 -17.04 5.74
CA HIS A 363 -6.01 -15.94 4.79
C HIS A 363 -7.38 -16.05 4.13
N ALA A 364 -8.16 -14.96 4.20
CA ALA A 364 -9.49 -14.84 3.61
C ALA A 364 -9.50 -14.05 2.29
N GLY A 365 -8.38 -13.39 1.95
CA GLY A 365 -8.19 -12.70 0.67
C GLY A 365 -7.39 -13.55 -0.31
N SER A 366 -7.47 -13.22 -1.59
CA SER A 366 -6.61 -13.82 -2.61
C SER A 366 -5.16 -13.35 -2.44
N TYR A 367 -4.21 -14.25 -2.72
CA TYR A 367 -2.80 -13.92 -2.73
C TYR A 367 -2.45 -12.96 -3.89
N LEU A 368 -1.59 -11.98 -3.63
CA LEU A 368 -1.16 -11.01 -4.63
C LEU A 368 0.22 -11.37 -5.18
N TYR A 369 0.25 -11.93 -6.38
CA TYR A 369 1.43 -12.43 -7.08
C TYR A 369 2.48 -11.35 -7.39
N LEU A 370 3.71 -11.76 -7.74
CA LEU A 370 4.81 -10.82 -8.03
C LEU A 370 4.54 -10.02 -9.31
N ASN A 371 3.79 -10.60 -10.24
CA ASN A 371 3.32 -9.91 -11.44
C ASN A 371 2.33 -8.75 -11.13
N GLY A 372 1.79 -8.65 -9.90
CA GLY A 372 0.88 -7.59 -9.46
C GLY A 372 -0.61 -7.91 -9.68
N ARG A 373 -0.95 -9.17 -9.99
CA ARG A 373 -2.32 -9.70 -10.09
C ARG A 373 -2.68 -10.58 -8.89
N GLU A 374 -3.97 -10.78 -8.65
CA GLU A 374 -4.48 -11.79 -7.70
C GLU A 374 -4.96 -13.06 -8.42
N THR A 375 -5.24 -12.97 -9.73
CA THR A 375 -5.58 -14.13 -10.57
C THR A 375 -4.50 -14.40 -11.61
N LYS A 376 -4.31 -15.69 -11.94
CA LYS A 376 -3.48 -16.08 -13.09
C LYS A 376 -4.08 -15.53 -14.37
N VAL A 377 -3.21 -15.11 -15.29
CA VAL A 377 -3.64 -14.64 -16.61
C VAL A 377 -4.29 -15.83 -17.35
N PRO A 378 -5.50 -15.68 -17.90
CA PRO A 378 -6.10 -16.72 -18.73
C PRO A 378 -5.16 -17.11 -19.88
N LYS A 379 -5.04 -18.42 -20.18
CA LYS A 379 -4.26 -18.87 -21.33
C LYS A 379 -4.83 -18.23 -22.60
N ARG A 380 -3.94 -17.79 -23.50
CA ARG A 380 -4.36 -17.27 -24.79
C ARG A 380 -4.91 -18.45 -25.61
N GLU A 381 -6.17 -18.39 -26.00
CA GLU A 381 -6.71 -19.28 -27.01
C GLU A 381 -6.04 -18.91 -28.34
N GLU A 382 -5.04 -19.68 -28.74
CA GLU A 382 -4.52 -19.60 -30.10
C GLU A 382 -5.57 -20.24 -31.01
N PRO A 383 -5.94 -19.62 -32.15
CA PRO A 383 -6.66 -20.38 -33.17
C PRO A 383 -5.78 -21.58 -33.51
N GLU A 384 -6.37 -22.77 -33.61
CA GLU A 384 -5.74 -23.93 -34.22
C GLU A 384 -5.31 -23.53 -35.65
N GLU A 385 -4.11 -22.95 -35.78
CA GLU A 385 -3.37 -23.04 -37.02
C GLU A 385 -3.05 -24.53 -37.13
N GLU A 386 -3.61 -25.15 -38.17
CA GLU A 386 -3.37 -26.56 -38.51
C GLU A 386 -1.88 -26.85 -38.29
N GLU A 387 -1.58 -27.84 -37.43
CA GLU A 387 -0.25 -28.41 -37.31
C GLU A 387 0.22 -28.76 -38.73
N GLU A 388 1.03 -27.91 -39.36
CA GLU A 388 1.86 -28.35 -40.46
C GLU A 388 2.84 -29.34 -39.83
N GLU A 389 2.54 -30.63 -40.03
CA GLU A 389 3.36 -31.76 -39.63
C GLU A 389 4.84 -31.45 -39.91
N GLU A 390 5.65 -31.34 -38.85
CA GLU A 390 7.10 -31.36 -39.00
C GLU A 390 7.49 -32.64 -39.77
N PRO A 391 8.22 -32.55 -40.90
CA PRO A 391 8.76 -33.74 -41.52
C PRO A 391 9.88 -34.30 -40.65
N ALA A 392 9.66 -35.51 -40.16
CA ALA A 392 10.57 -36.27 -39.33
C ALA A 392 11.99 -36.43 -39.92
N ALA A 393 12.98 -36.12 -39.08
CA ALA A 393 14.30 -36.74 -38.90
C ALA A 393 15.27 -36.88 -40.09
N GLY A 394 16.48 -36.30 -39.91
CA GLY A 394 17.69 -36.65 -40.64
C GLY A 394 18.99 -36.22 -39.91
N ASP A 395 19.56 -37.18 -39.14
CA ASP A 395 20.92 -37.38 -38.59
C ASP A 395 21.78 -36.24 -37.96
N PRO A 396 22.69 -36.59 -37.01
CA PRO A 396 23.22 -35.68 -36.00
C PRO A 396 24.75 -35.54 -36.10
N GLU A 397 25.29 -34.61 -36.87
CA GLU A 397 26.71 -34.24 -36.80
C GLU A 397 26.90 -32.77 -37.19
N ASP A 398 26.90 -31.86 -36.21
CA ASP A 398 27.91 -30.79 -36.13
C ASP A 398 27.77 -30.01 -34.80
N GLU A 399 28.72 -30.25 -33.89
CA GLU A 399 28.96 -29.42 -32.71
C GLU A 399 29.61 -28.11 -33.19
N THR A 400 28.81 -27.06 -33.36
CA THR A 400 29.33 -25.68 -33.28
C THR A 400 28.50 -24.94 -32.26
N GLU A 401 29.19 -24.32 -31.30
CA GLU A 401 28.68 -23.61 -30.13
C GLU A 401 27.55 -22.62 -30.47
N ALA A 402 26.32 -23.12 -30.57
CA ALA A 402 25.15 -22.36 -30.22
C ALA A 402 25.18 -22.25 -28.70
N VAL A 403 25.31 -21.03 -28.19
CA VAL A 403 25.02 -20.74 -26.80
C VAL A 403 23.57 -21.15 -26.60
N GLU A 404 23.35 -22.36 -26.09
CA GLU A 404 22.13 -22.77 -25.43
C GLU A 404 21.99 -21.84 -24.24
N ASP A 405 21.46 -20.64 -24.49
CA ASP A 405 20.77 -19.86 -23.46
C ASP A 405 19.60 -20.75 -23.05
N GLU A 406 19.85 -21.65 -22.09
CA GLU A 406 18.82 -22.36 -21.35
C GLU A 406 17.74 -21.32 -21.04
N GLU A 407 16.53 -21.54 -21.56
CA GLU A 407 15.37 -20.81 -21.10
C GLU A 407 15.35 -21.03 -19.59
N GLU A 408 15.73 -20.03 -18.79
CA GLU A 408 15.35 -20.05 -17.39
C GLU A 408 13.83 -20.24 -17.43
N PRO A 409 13.30 -21.38 -16.96
CA PRO A 409 11.87 -21.58 -16.96
C PRO A 409 11.34 -20.41 -16.17
N ALA A 410 10.46 -19.60 -16.77
CA ALA A 410 9.73 -18.60 -16.01
C ALA A 410 9.06 -19.37 -14.88
N GLU A 411 9.62 -19.26 -13.67
CA GLU A 411 9.21 -20.04 -12.49
C GLU A 411 7.68 -20.02 -12.48
N GLU A 412 7.05 -21.18 -12.76
CA GLU A 412 5.60 -21.26 -12.74
C GLU A 412 5.20 -20.99 -11.29
N GLU A 413 4.79 -19.76 -10.99
CA GLU A 413 4.40 -19.36 -9.64
C GLU A 413 3.35 -20.36 -9.14
N GLU A 414 3.70 -21.11 -8.08
CA GLU A 414 2.83 -22.11 -7.48
C GLU A 414 1.52 -21.45 -7.06
N ASP A 415 0.39 -22.12 -7.33
CA ASP A 415 -0.91 -21.63 -6.92
C ASP A 415 -1.01 -21.64 -5.39
N VAL A 416 -1.11 -20.45 -4.81
CA VAL A 416 -1.37 -20.31 -3.38
C VAL A 416 -2.86 -20.54 -3.14
N GLU A 417 -3.19 -21.66 -2.52
CA GLU A 417 -4.57 -22.02 -2.17
C GLU A 417 -5.23 -20.96 -1.25
N LEU A 418 -6.53 -20.74 -1.44
CA LEU A 418 -7.32 -19.91 -0.53
C LEU A 418 -7.34 -20.56 0.86
N PHE A 419 -7.45 -19.74 1.92
CA PHE A 419 -7.40 -20.22 3.30
C PHE A 419 -6.06 -20.83 3.73
N ALA A 420 -4.95 -20.43 3.09
CA ALA A 420 -3.61 -20.72 3.56
C ALA A 420 -3.42 -20.31 5.05
N PRO A 421 -2.87 -21.18 5.92
CA PRO A 421 -2.62 -20.84 7.32
C PRO A 421 -1.60 -19.72 7.48
N ILE A 422 -1.87 -18.75 8.35
CA ILE A 422 -0.98 -17.59 8.57
C ILE A 422 0.34 -17.98 9.27
N GLN A 423 0.41 -19.19 9.83
CA GLN A 423 1.62 -19.71 10.47
C GLN A 423 2.77 -19.88 9.45
N ASN A 424 2.44 -20.04 8.18
CA ASN A 424 3.44 -20.19 7.12
C ASN A 424 4.06 -18.84 6.70
N ASP A 425 3.51 -17.72 7.17
CA ASP A 425 4.02 -16.38 6.87
C ASP A 425 5.21 -16.04 7.79
N HIS A 426 6.37 -15.78 7.19
CA HIS A 426 7.59 -15.43 7.91
C HIS A 426 8.24 -14.15 7.36
N LEU A 427 8.87 -13.39 8.25
CA LEU A 427 9.82 -12.32 7.96
C LEU A 427 11.23 -12.84 8.26
N TYR A 428 12.22 -12.36 7.53
CA TYR A 428 13.64 -12.64 7.79
C TYR A 428 14.28 -11.44 8.50
N ALA A 429 14.75 -11.62 9.73
CA ALA A 429 15.60 -10.61 10.36
C ALA A 429 17.06 -10.84 9.96
N VAL A 430 17.64 -9.86 9.27
CA VAL A 430 19.09 -9.78 9.08
C VAL A 430 19.72 -9.44 10.42
N VAL A 431 20.52 -10.36 10.96
CA VAL A 431 21.32 -10.10 12.16
C VAL A 431 22.67 -9.56 11.70
N ASP A 432 22.91 -8.27 11.94
CA ASP A 432 24.27 -7.71 11.81
C ASP A 432 25.16 -8.35 12.87
N ILE A 433 25.84 -9.44 12.52
CA ILE A 433 26.91 -10.01 13.35
C ILE A 433 28.10 -9.05 13.21
N PRO A 434 28.52 -8.35 14.27
CA PRO A 434 29.67 -7.46 14.18
C PRO A 434 30.90 -8.30 13.82
N GLN A 435 31.42 -8.12 12.60
CA GLN A 435 32.65 -8.78 12.20
C GLN A 435 33.81 -8.20 13.02
N PRO A 436 34.68 -9.05 13.59
CA PRO A 436 35.91 -8.58 14.20
C PRO A 436 36.74 -7.82 13.14
N PRO A 437 37.43 -6.74 13.50
CA PRO A 437 38.28 -6.03 12.56
C PRO A 437 39.28 -7.02 11.94
N PRO A 438 39.59 -6.90 10.63
CA PRO A 438 40.55 -7.79 9.98
C PRO A 438 41.87 -7.72 10.74
N VAL A 439 42.41 -8.89 11.08
CA VAL A 439 43.75 -9.00 11.64
C VAL A 439 44.69 -8.63 10.51
N ILE A 440 45.35 -7.48 10.65
CA ILE A 440 46.52 -7.17 9.84
C ILE A 440 47.60 -8.08 10.41
N ASP A 441 47.87 -9.19 9.74
CA ASP A 441 49.03 -10.02 10.06
C ASP A 441 50.26 -9.23 9.60
N ASP A 442 50.95 -8.59 10.55
CA ASP A 442 52.19 -7.82 10.34
C ASP A 442 53.37 -8.68 9.82
N ASP A 443 53.14 -9.97 9.51
CA ASP A 443 54.16 -10.92 9.05
C ASP A 443 54.29 -10.99 7.51
N GLU A 444 53.39 -10.39 6.72
CA GLU A 444 53.51 -10.34 5.24
C GLU A 444 54.43 -9.22 4.73
N GLU A 445 54.81 -8.23 5.56
CA GLU A 445 55.75 -7.16 5.15
C GLU A 445 57.24 -7.57 5.24
N GLU A 446 57.59 -8.71 5.85
CA GLU A 446 58.99 -9.14 6.00
C GLU A 446 59.47 -10.18 4.97
N GLU A 447 58.59 -10.76 4.13
CA GLU A 447 58.98 -11.78 3.13
C GLU A 447 59.37 -11.22 1.75
N GLU A 448 59.27 -9.91 1.49
CA GLU A 448 59.65 -9.31 0.18
C GLU A 448 61.18 -9.12 -0.01
N MET A 449 62.04 -9.59 0.91
CA MET A 449 63.48 -9.37 0.84
C MET A 449 64.35 -10.63 1.00
N GLU A 450 64.02 -11.75 0.36
CA GLU A 450 65.06 -12.74 -0.01
C GLU A 450 64.57 -13.77 -1.04
N GLY A 451 65.18 -13.78 -2.24
CA GLY A 451 65.18 -14.94 -3.13
C GLY A 451 64.71 -14.69 -4.55
N GLY A 452 65.65 -14.35 -5.45
CA GLY A 452 65.45 -14.53 -6.87
C GLY A 452 65.68 -15.99 -7.28
N ASP A 453 64.80 -16.53 -8.11
CA ASP A 453 65.20 -17.38 -9.24
C ASP A 453 64.07 -17.39 -10.29
N GLU A 454 64.48 -17.33 -11.55
CA GLU A 454 63.67 -17.23 -12.75
C GLU A 454 62.85 -18.51 -12.99
N ASN A 455 61.56 -18.37 -13.35
CA ASN A 455 60.88 -19.23 -14.33
C ASN A 455 59.70 -18.48 -14.94
N GLU A 456 59.76 -18.34 -16.27
CA GLU A 456 58.65 -17.97 -17.15
C GLU A 456 57.54 -19.02 -17.06
N ASP A 457 56.32 -18.58 -16.78
CA ASP A 457 55.11 -18.92 -17.54
C ASP A 457 54.02 -17.95 -17.09
N GLY A 458 53.57 -17.11 -18.01
CA GLY A 458 52.56 -16.09 -17.78
C GLY A 458 51.18 -16.73 -17.69
N ASP A 459 50.48 -16.46 -16.60
CA ASP A 459 49.03 -16.53 -16.53
C ASP A 459 48.57 -15.19 -15.97
N GLU A 460 48.08 -14.33 -16.86
CA GLU A 460 47.44 -13.06 -16.51
C GLU A 460 46.12 -13.40 -15.82
N ASN A 461 46.15 -13.56 -14.49
CA ASN A 461 44.93 -13.44 -13.70
C ASN A 461 44.46 -11.98 -13.77
N GLU A 462 43.62 -11.68 -14.76
CA GLU A 462 42.72 -10.55 -14.70
C GLU A 462 41.93 -10.65 -13.39
N ALA A 463 42.28 -9.80 -12.43
CA ALA A 463 41.43 -9.53 -11.29
C ALA A 463 40.10 -9.01 -11.85
N GLY A 464 39.10 -9.91 -11.90
CA GLY A 464 37.75 -9.58 -12.34
C GLY A 464 37.26 -8.32 -11.66
N GLU A 465 36.70 -7.40 -12.44
CA GLU A 465 36.02 -6.22 -11.94
C GLU A 465 35.05 -6.65 -10.81
N PRO A 466 34.96 -5.88 -9.70
CA PRO A 466 33.97 -6.18 -8.68
C PRO A 466 32.60 -6.14 -9.34
N ASP A 467 31.96 -7.31 -9.38
CA ASP A 467 30.60 -7.50 -9.85
C ASP A 467 29.68 -6.51 -9.12
N ASN A 468 29.36 -5.41 -9.81
CA ASN A 468 28.46 -4.36 -9.36
C ASN A 468 27.01 -4.67 -9.79
N THR A 469 26.68 -5.93 -10.05
CA THR A 469 25.27 -6.30 -10.18
C THR A 469 24.55 -6.01 -8.86
N PRO A 470 23.44 -5.26 -8.88
CA PRO A 470 22.63 -5.07 -7.69
C PRO A 470 22.16 -6.45 -7.23
N THR A 471 22.54 -6.86 -6.02
CA THR A 471 22.00 -8.08 -5.41
C THR A 471 20.48 -8.05 -5.51
N LYS A 472 19.92 -9.00 -6.26
CA LYS A 472 18.48 -9.20 -6.41
C LYS A 472 17.85 -9.19 -5.01
N PRO A 473 16.69 -8.53 -4.79
CA PRO A 473 16.02 -8.61 -3.51
C PRO A 473 15.75 -10.08 -3.18
N LEU A 474 16.41 -10.57 -2.12
CA LEU A 474 16.34 -11.96 -1.68
C LEU A 474 14.88 -12.36 -1.41
N ARG A 475 14.43 -13.47 -2.00
CA ARG A 475 13.09 -14.02 -1.81
C ARG A 475 13.00 -14.90 -0.56
N SER A 476 11.78 -15.27 -0.20
CA SER A 476 11.50 -16.24 0.87
C SER A 476 12.04 -17.64 0.59
N GLU A 477 12.26 -17.96 -0.68
CA GLU A 477 12.69 -19.27 -1.20
C GLU A 477 14.22 -19.34 -1.42
N ASP A 478 14.89 -18.18 -1.53
CA ASP A 478 16.33 -18.07 -1.83
C ASP A 478 17.22 -18.23 -0.59
N VAL A 479 16.65 -18.47 0.60
CA VAL A 479 17.39 -18.50 1.87
C VAL A 479 17.25 -19.86 2.53
N PRO A 480 18.33 -20.67 2.60
CA PRO A 480 18.34 -21.92 3.35
C PRO A 480 17.96 -21.69 4.81
N ASP A 481 17.11 -22.55 5.36
CA ASP A 481 16.59 -22.49 6.74
C ASP A 481 17.67 -22.46 7.84
N ASP A 482 18.91 -22.85 7.50
CA ASP A 482 20.05 -22.96 8.41
C ASP A 482 21.10 -21.82 8.28
N ASP A 483 20.79 -20.71 7.58
CA ASP A 483 21.72 -19.57 7.49
C ASP A 483 21.82 -18.81 8.85
N PRO A 484 22.98 -18.79 9.52
CA PRO A 484 23.15 -18.11 10.82
C PRO A 484 23.00 -16.58 10.75
N SER A 485 22.98 -15.99 9.56
CA SER A 485 22.82 -14.54 9.35
C SER A 485 21.36 -14.07 9.25
N LYS A 486 20.40 -14.99 9.06
CA LYS A 486 18.98 -14.68 8.85
C LYS A 486 18.10 -15.51 9.76
N ILE A 487 17.42 -14.86 10.70
CA ILE A 487 16.47 -15.53 11.60
C ILE A 487 15.05 -15.42 11.02
N LYS A 488 14.37 -16.55 10.84
CA LYS A 488 12.92 -16.58 10.54
C LYS A 488 12.14 -16.08 11.76
N ILE A 489 11.37 -15.01 11.57
CA ILE A 489 10.46 -14.42 12.55
C ILE A 489 9.03 -14.59 12.03
N PRO A 490 8.07 -15.06 12.84
CA PRO A 490 6.68 -15.15 12.38
C PRO A 490 6.14 -13.77 12.00
N CYS A 491 5.46 -13.66 10.86
CA CYS A 491 4.84 -12.41 10.39
C CYS A 491 3.72 -11.90 11.32
N TRP A 492 3.17 -12.78 12.15
CA TRP A 492 1.99 -12.53 12.95
C TRP A 492 2.27 -12.76 14.43
N THR A 493 1.76 -11.85 15.25
CA THR A 493 1.82 -11.98 16.71
C THR A 493 0.40 -12.03 17.25
N MET A 494 0.15 -12.91 18.20
CA MET A 494 -1.17 -13.07 18.80
C MET A 494 -1.10 -12.82 20.30
N ARG A 495 -2.11 -12.14 20.82
CA ARG A 495 -2.34 -11.99 22.25
C ARG A 495 -3.82 -12.17 22.57
N VAL A 496 -4.09 -12.53 23.82
CA VAL A 496 -5.45 -12.51 24.36
C VAL A 496 -5.64 -11.20 25.14
N ALA A 497 -6.64 -10.42 24.73
CA ALA A 497 -7.08 -9.21 25.40
C ALA A 497 -8.28 -9.52 26.33
N SER A 498 -8.41 -8.73 27.41
CA SER A 498 -9.53 -8.80 28.35
C SER A 498 -9.74 -10.17 28.99
N ASP A 499 -8.69 -10.73 29.62
CA ASP A 499 -8.69 -12.06 30.24
C ASP A 499 -9.48 -12.18 31.57
N VAL A 500 -10.49 -11.32 31.77
CA VAL A 500 -11.26 -11.24 33.02
C VAL A 500 -12.43 -12.24 33.03
N SER A 501 -13.04 -12.50 31.87
CA SER A 501 -14.11 -13.49 31.74
C SER A 501 -14.06 -14.19 30.39
N LYS A 502 -14.46 -15.46 30.34
CA LYS A 502 -14.52 -16.22 29.07
C LYS A 502 -15.43 -15.59 28.02
N ALA A 503 -16.51 -14.93 28.45
CA ALA A 503 -17.47 -14.29 27.55
C ALA A 503 -16.98 -12.97 26.94
N HIS A 504 -16.06 -12.26 27.62
CA HIS A 504 -15.52 -10.97 27.15
C HIS A 504 -14.05 -11.05 26.72
N ARG A 505 -13.49 -12.26 26.71
CA ARG A 505 -12.15 -12.54 26.21
C ARG A 505 -12.12 -12.33 24.69
N MET A 506 -11.03 -11.77 24.20
CA MET A 506 -10.84 -11.51 22.78
C MET A 506 -9.44 -11.93 22.35
N ALA A 507 -9.32 -12.63 21.23
CA ALA A 507 -8.05 -12.90 20.57
C ALA A 507 -7.75 -11.74 19.64
N VAL A 508 -6.50 -11.26 19.69
CA VAL A 508 -6.02 -10.16 18.85
C VAL A 508 -4.77 -10.64 18.13
N VAL A 509 -4.82 -10.60 16.81
CA VAL A 509 -3.71 -10.95 15.92
C VAL A 509 -3.22 -9.67 15.26
N GLN A 510 -1.91 -9.42 15.30
CA GLN A 510 -1.29 -8.23 14.73
C GLN A 510 -0.21 -8.61 13.72
N SER A 511 -0.22 -7.93 12.56
CA SER A 511 0.81 -8.11 11.54
C SER A 511 2.08 -7.34 11.89
N LEU A 512 3.22 -8.00 11.79
CA LEU A 512 4.54 -7.38 11.82
C LEU A 512 4.96 -6.86 10.45
N ALA A 513 4.52 -7.51 9.37
CA ALA A 513 4.78 -7.10 8.00
C ALA A 513 4.04 -5.81 7.63
N TRP A 514 2.82 -5.65 8.15
CA TRP A 514 2.01 -4.44 8.00
C TRP A 514 1.68 -3.84 9.37
N PRO A 515 2.58 -3.04 9.97
CA PRO A 515 2.32 -2.39 11.24
C PRO A 515 1.03 -1.56 11.18
N GLY A 516 0.10 -1.87 12.08
CA GLY A 516 -1.24 -1.27 12.11
C GLY A 516 -2.36 -2.19 11.62
N ALA A 517 -2.05 -3.30 10.96
CA ALA A 517 -3.04 -4.32 10.63
C ALA A 517 -3.33 -5.18 11.87
N VAL A 518 -4.60 -5.20 12.28
CA VAL A 518 -5.09 -5.94 13.44
C VAL A 518 -6.31 -6.74 13.04
N ALA A 519 -6.31 -8.02 13.36
CA ALA A 519 -7.50 -8.86 13.35
C ALA A 519 -7.90 -9.20 14.79
N PHE A 520 -9.19 -9.39 15.01
CA PHE A 520 -9.71 -9.80 16.31
C PHE A 520 -10.78 -10.88 16.16
N ALA A 521 -10.92 -11.70 17.20
CA ALA A 521 -12.03 -12.63 17.38
C ALA A 521 -12.56 -12.49 18.82
N ALA A 522 -13.85 -12.20 18.95
CA ALA A 522 -14.57 -11.90 20.18
C ALA A 522 -15.86 -12.73 20.28
N GLU A 523 -16.53 -12.66 21.44
CA GLU A 523 -17.81 -13.37 21.70
C GLU A 523 -17.73 -14.88 21.46
N GLY A 524 -16.66 -15.54 21.92
CA GLY A 524 -16.47 -16.98 21.72
C GLY A 524 -16.13 -17.37 20.27
N GLY A 525 -15.64 -16.43 19.47
CA GLY A 525 -15.29 -16.64 18.05
C GLY A 525 -16.40 -16.26 17.07
N LYS A 526 -17.62 -15.97 17.55
CA LYS A 526 -18.78 -15.58 16.72
C LYS A 526 -18.58 -14.27 15.97
N LYS A 527 -17.82 -13.35 16.56
CA LYS A 527 -17.54 -12.03 15.97
C LYS A 527 -16.06 -11.93 15.69
N TRP A 528 -15.71 -11.68 14.45
CA TRP A 528 -14.34 -11.46 14.04
C TRP A 528 -14.29 -10.38 12.97
N GLY A 529 -13.10 -9.82 12.76
CA GLY A 529 -12.89 -8.81 11.73
C GLY A 529 -11.44 -8.38 11.64
N CYS A 530 -11.10 -7.75 10.52
CA CYS A 530 -9.79 -7.16 10.25
C CYS A 530 -9.95 -5.65 10.07
N VAL A 531 -8.96 -4.90 10.55
CA VAL A 531 -8.91 -3.45 10.37
C VAL A 531 -7.46 -2.99 10.26
N TYR A 532 -7.23 -1.93 9.49
CA TYR A 532 -5.93 -1.30 9.35
C TYR A 532 -5.91 0.12 9.94
N PHE A 533 -5.02 0.37 10.91
CA PHE A 533 -4.75 1.72 11.44
C PHE A 533 -3.25 1.98 11.36
N GLY A 534 -2.80 2.70 10.32
CA GLY A 534 -1.38 2.88 10.10
C GLY A 534 -1.02 3.83 8.97
N ASN A 535 0.27 3.91 8.67
CA ASN A 535 0.83 4.80 7.65
C ASN A 535 0.87 4.20 6.23
N GLY A 536 0.40 2.96 6.06
CA GLY A 536 0.41 2.24 4.79
C GLY A 536 1.80 1.80 4.33
N LEU A 537 2.78 1.68 5.23
CA LEU A 537 4.14 1.24 4.90
C LEU A 537 4.35 -0.23 5.29
N LYS A 538 4.80 -1.04 4.32
CA LYS A 538 5.23 -2.42 4.58
C LYS A 538 6.57 -2.42 5.31
N LYS A 539 6.67 -3.20 6.37
CA LYS A 539 7.93 -3.57 7.01
C LYS A 539 8.52 -4.74 6.23
N THR A 540 9.66 -4.51 5.61
CA THR A 540 10.45 -5.51 4.89
C THR A 540 11.59 -6.02 5.76
N ASP A 541 12.11 -7.17 5.38
CA ASP A 541 13.23 -7.86 6.03
C ASP A 541 14.53 -7.06 5.96
N ALA A 542 14.78 -6.44 4.80
CA ALA A 542 15.87 -5.50 4.61
C ALA A 542 15.41 -4.05 4.82
N ALA A 543 16.37 -3.19 5.19
CA ALA A 543 16.20 -1.75 5.06
C ALA A 543 15.85 -1.42 3.61
N TYR A 544 14.92 -0.48 3.42
CA TYR A 544 14.53 -0.06 2.09
C TYR A 544 15.71 0.61 1.39
N THR A 545 16.12 0.03 0.25
CA THR A 545 17.15 0.59 -0.63
C THR A 545 16.45 1.17 -1.87
N PRO A 546 16.63 2.47 -2.18
CA PRO A 546 16.08 3.05 -3.40
C PRO A 546 16.56 2.31 -4.65
N PRO A 547 15.71 2.13 -5.68
CA PRO A 547 16.11 1.45 -6.90
C PRO A 547 17.28 2.19 -7.57
N PRO A 548 18.31 1.46 -8.05
CA PRO A 548 19.42 2.06 -8.79
C PRO A 548 18.93 2.65 -10.12
N ALA A 549 19.76 3.49 -10.73
CA ALA A 549 19.48 3.99 -12.08
C ALA A 549 19.39 2.81 -13.06
N ALA A 550 18.51 2.95 -14.07
CA ALA A 550 18.40 1.95 -15.13
C ALA A 550 19.77 1.75 -15.81
N PRO A 551 20.12 0.50 -16.19
CA PRO A 551 21.38 0.22 -16.85
C PRO A 551 21.49 1.02 -18.15
N VAL A 552 22.71 1.47 -18.45
CA VAL A 552 22.99 2.16 -19.71
C VAL A 552 22.76 1.17 -20.84
N GLN A 553 21.97 1.59 -21.84
CA GLN A 553 21.73 0.75 -23.01
C GLN A 553 23.05 0.54 -23.77
N VAL A 554 23.36 -0.72 -24.07
CA VAL A 554 24.51 -1.07 -24.91
C VAL A 554 24.25 -0.53 -26.31
N GLU A 555 25.30 -0.02 -26.95
CA GLU A 555 25.22 0.38 -28.36
C GLU A 555 24.84 -0.82 -29.22
N CYS A 556 24.18 -0.57 -30.36
CA CYS A 556 23.88 -1.65 -31.29
C CYS A 556 25.19 -2.31 -31.73
N ALA A 557 25.20 -3.65 -31.83
CA ALA A 557 26.33 -4.36 -32.43
C ALA A 557 26.63 -3.76 -33.81
N ASP A 558 27.91 -3.73 -34.18
CA ASP A 558 28.34 -3.25 -35.49
C ASP A 558 27.53 -3.96 -36.59
N VAL A 559 26.82 -3.17 -37.39
CA VAL A 559 25.95 -3.70 -38.44
C VAL A 559 26.86 -4.28 -39.52
N THR A 560 26.86 -5.61 -39.64
CA THR A 560 27.45 -6.28 -40.80
C THR A 560 26.55 -6.03 -41.99
N GLU A 561 27.06 -5.31 -43.00
CA GLU A 561 26.35 -5.10 -44.26
C GLU A 561 26.22 -6.45 -44.98
N VAL A 562 25.03 -7.02 -44.94
CA VAL A 562 24.67 -8.20 -45.74
C VAL A 562 24.26 -7.71 -47.12
N ALA A 563 24.75 -8.37 -48.17
CA ALA A 563 24.40 -8.04 -49.54
C ALA A 563 22.87 -8.14 -49.75
N ASP A 564 22.29 -7.19 -50.48
CA ASP A 564 20.86 -7.18 -50.79
C ASP A 564 20.43 -8.52 -51.42
N PRO A 565 19.32 -9.13 -50.96
CA PRO A 565 18.86 -10.40 -51.51
C PRO A 565 18.58 -10.26 -53.01
N THR A 566 19.02 -11.25 -53.79
CA THR A 566 18.79 -11.24 -55.24
C THR A 566 17.27 -11.27 -55.52
N ALA A 567 16.81 -10.66 -56.61
CA ALA A 567 15.39 -10.61 -56.99
C ALA A 567 14.71 -11.98 -57.17
N THR A 568 15.49 -13.06 -57.26
CA THR A 568 15.03 -14.46 -57.23
C THR A 568 14.69 -14.91 -55.81
N VAL A 569 15.56 -14.61 -54.83
CA VAL A 569 15.37 -14.88 -53.40
C VAL A 569 14.17 -14.11 -52.86
N GLU A 570 14.01 -12.83 -53.19
CA GLU A 570 12.82 -12.06 -52.78
C GLU A 570 11.50 -12.64 -53.33
N LYS A 571 11.53 -13.28 -54.50
CA LYS A 571 10.36 -13.94 -55.10
C LYS A 571 10.05 -15.28 -54.45
N LEU A 572 11.06 -16.03 -53.99
CA LEU A 572 10.88 -17.24 -53.20
C LEU A 572 10.28 -16.91 -51.83
N VAL A 573 10.86 -15.91 -51.14
CA VAL A 573 10.35 -15.43 -49.84
C VAL A 573 8.91 -14.92 -49.96
N ARG A 574 8.56 -14.18 -51.03
CA ARG A 574 7.16 -13.77 -51.30
C ARG A 574 6.20 -14.93 -51.55
N ARG A 575 6.72 -16.10 -51.93
CA ARG A 575 5.94 -17.31 -52.22
C ARG A 575 5.90 -18.27 -51.02
N GLY A 576 6.64 -17.99 -49.96
CA GLY A 576 6.77 -18.89 -48.80
C GLY A 576 7.63 -20.12 -49.08
N GLU A 577 8.49 -20.08 -50.10
CA GLU A 577 9.43 -21.16 -50.42
C GLU A 577 10.79 -20.90 -49.73
N GLU A 578 11.43 -21.95 -49.19
CA GLU A 578 12.72 -21.84 -48.49
C GLU A 578 13.83 -21.31 -49.41
N ILE A 579 14.66 -20.43 -48.87
CA ILE A 579 15.85 -19.92 -49.57
C ILE A 579 16.89 -21.05 -49.53
N PRO A 580 17.40 -21.54 -50.67
CA PRO A 580 18.50 -22.49 -50.65
C PRO A 580 19.70 -21.84 -49.96
N GLU A 581 20.25 -22.52 -48.94
CA GLU A 581 21.45 -22.06 -48.25
C GLU A 581 22.57 -21.86 -49.28
N ALA A 582 23.23 -20.71 -49.21
CA ALA A 582 24.36 -20.43 -50.06
C ALA A 582 25.52 -21.30 -49.56
N ASP A 583 25.72 -22.45 -50.20
CA ASP A 583 26.94 -23.25 -50.04
C ASP A 583 28.15 -22.32 -50.22
N SER A 584 28.87 -22.08 -49.12
CA SER A 584 30.20 -21.51 -49.17
C SER A 584 31.10 -22.49 -49.92
N GLU A 585 31.67 -22.01 -51.02
CA GLU A 585 32.62 -22.71 -51.91
C GLU A 585 31.99 -23.62 -53.00
N ALA A 586 31.40 -22.99 -54.02
CA ALA A 586 31.36 -23.57 -55.36
C ALA A 586 32.14 -22.69 -56.34
N ASP A 587 33.21 -23.28 -56.87
CA ASP A 587 34.16 -22.75 -57.84
C ASP A 587 33.54 -21.81 -58.88
N ALA A 588 34.10 -20.61 -58.95
CA ALA A 588 33.93 -19.71 -60.08
C ALA A 588 34.82 -20.18 -61.24
N GLU A 589 34.46 -21.28 -61.92
CA GLU A 589 35.00 -21.63 -63.25
C GLU A 589 34.04 -22.63 -63.94
N GLU A 590 33.74 -22.36 -65.23
CA GLU A 590 32.88 -23.13 -66.15
C GLU A 590 31.38 -22.75 -66.26
N LEU A 591 31.09 -21.55 -66.78
CA LEU A 591 29.97 -21.34 -67.72
C LEU A 591 30.37 -20.30 -68.79
N GLU A 592 31.39 -20.60 -69.58
CA GLU A 592 31.49 -20.11 -70.96
C GLU A 592 31.55 -21.33 -71.87
N GLU A 593 30.40 -21.79 -72.34
CA GLU A 593 30.18 -22.27 -73.71
C GLU A 593 28.68 -22.63 -73.89
N ASP A 594 28.20 -22.37 -75.10
CA ASP A 594 26.89 -22.75 -75.66
C ASP A 594 25.66 -21.86 -75.38
N ASP A 595 25.57 -20.74 -76.11
CA ASP A 595 24.38 -20.49 -76.94
C ASP A 595 24.72 -19.66 -78.20
N ASP A 596 25.07 -20.36 -79.27
CA ASP A 596 25.00 -19.88 -80.65
C ASP A 596 24.44 -21.05 -81.49
N GLY A 597 23.13 -21.03 -81.76
CA GLY A 597 22.43 -22.09 -82.51
C GLY A 597 20.94 -21.88 -82.77
#